data_AF-A0A3N5SY62-F1
#
_entry.id   AF-A0A3N5SY62-F1
#
_cell.length_a   1.000
_cell.length_b   1.000
_cell.length_c   1.000
_cell.angle_alpha   90.00
_cell.angle_beta   90.00
_cell.angle_gamma   90.00
#
_symmetry.space_group_name_H-M   'P 1'
#
loop_
_entity.id
_entity.type
_entity.pdbx_description
1 polymer ?
#
loop_
_entity_poly.entity_id
_entity_poly.type
_entity_poly.pdbx_seq_one_letter_code
_entity_poly.pdbx_strand_id
1 'polypeptide(L)'
;MIGKAKERLTRSQLGFLWSIVMPVIALFIIIRVIPVLVVLLMSFTNYNMNRPLVRFLPYQNFTRLFGDPNFVTAFLNSTEFVLVAVPVEILLGLAFAIYLHRRVKFESLYETLYFLPYIIPMVPAAIIWKWIYA
;
A
#
# COMPACT_ATOMS: atom_id res chain seq x y z
N MET A 1 -31.37 11.25 -29.22
CA MET A 1 -32.27 10.30 -28.54
C MET A 1 -31.52 9.00 -28.25
N ILE A 2 -30.93 8.80 -27.06
CA ILE A 2 -30.61 7.46 -26.55
C ILE A 2 -30.78 7.51 -25.02
N GLY A 3 -32.03 7.35 -24.56
CA GLY A 3 -32.30 7.01 -23.17
C GLY A 3 -32.01 5.53 -22.99
N LYS A 4 -30.82 5.16 -22.52
CA LYS A 4 -30.57 3.79 -22.05
C LYS A 4 -31.46 3.56 -20.84
N ALA A 5 -32.55 2.81 -21.03
CA ALA A 5 -33.38 2.33 -19.94
C ALA A 5 -32.47 1.63 -18.93
N LYS A 6 -32.59 2.01 -17.66
CA LYS A 6 -31.84 1.44 -16.54
C LYS A 6 -32.36 0.01 -16.33
N GLU A 7 -31.86 -0.95 -17.09
CA GLU A 7 -32.18 -2.38 -16.91
C GLU A 7 -31.85 -2.75 -15.47
N ARG A 8 -32.89 -3.03 -14.68
CA ARG A 8 -32.73 -3.48 -13.30
C ARG A 8 -32.26 -4.92 -13.35
N LEU A 9 -31.09 -5.19 -12.77
CA LEU A 9 -30.55 -6.53 -12.64
C LEU A 9 -31.60 -7.46 -12.00
N THR A 10 -31.81 -8.61 -12.62
CA THR A 10 -32.72 -9.64 -12.08
C THR A 10 -32.11 -10.28 -10.84
N ARG A 11 -32.95 -10.83 -9.94
CA ARG A 11 -32.48 -11.44 -8.68
C ARG A 11 -31.46 -12.57 -8.91
N SER A 12 -31.56 -13.30 -10.01
CA SER A 12 -30.60 -14.34 -10.42
C SER A 12 -29.24 -13.76 -10.83
N GLN A 13 -29.23 -12.64 -11.57
CA GLN A 13 -28.00 -11.93 -11.93
C GLN A 13 -27.28 -11.37 -10.70
N LEU A 14 -28.03 -10.82 -9.73
CA LEU A 14 -27.46 -10.38 -8.45
C LEU A 14 -26.87 -11.54 -7.65
N GLY A 15 -27.57 -12.67 -7.56
CA GLY A 15 -27.06 -13.86 -6.88
C GLY A 15 -25.75 -14.38 -7.50
N PHE A 16 -25.67 -14.40 -8.84
CA PHE A 16 -24.46 -14.76 -9.55
C PHE A 16 -23.30 -13.79 -9.27
N LEU A 17 -23.53 -12.48 -9.37
CA LEU A 17 -22.51 -11.46 -9.07
C LEU A 17 -21.97 -11.58 -7.64
N TRP A 18 -22.86 -11.78 -6.65
CA TRP A 18 -22.44 -11.98 -5.27
C TRP A 18 -21.61 -13.26 -5.10
N SER A 19 -21.94 -14.35 -5.78
CA SER A 19 -21.16 -15.60 -5.67
C SER A 19 -19.70 -15.44 -6.10
N ILE A 20 -19.41 -14.56 -7.07
CA ILE A 20 -18.05 -14.25 -7.54
C ILE A 20 -17.33 -13.29 -6.58
N VAL A 21 -18.02 -12.26 -6.11
CA VAL A 21 -17.41 -11.19 -5.30
C VAL A 21 -17.24 -11.60 -3.84
N MET A 22 -18.16 -12.38 -3.28
CA MET A 22 -18.14 -12.82 -1.88
C MET A 22 -16.85 -13.53 -1.45
N PRO A 23 -16.28 -14.49 -2.20
CA PRO A 23 -15.02 -15.13 -1.78
C PRO A 23 -13.85 -14.14 -1.75
N VAL A 24 -13.78 -13.18 -2.67
CA VAL A 24 -12.75 -12.13 -2.67
C VAL A 24 -12.92 -11.22 -1.45
N ILE A 25 -14.14 -10.80 -1.15
CA ILE A 25 -14.43 -9.99 0.04
C ILE A 25 -14.11 -10.78 1.32
N ALA A 26 -14.50 -12.05 1.39
CA ALA A 26 -14.25 -12.91 2.54
C ALA A 26 -12.74 -13.06 2.79
N LEU A 27 -11.96 -13.36 1.75
CA LEU A 27 -10.50 -13.45 1.85
C LEU A 27 -9.87 -12.12 2.26
N PHE A 28 -10.32 -11.01 1.68
CA PHE A 28 -9.84 -9.67 2.07
C PHE A 28 -10.13 -9.39 3.54
N ILE A 29 -11.32 -9.71 4.04
CA ILE A 29 -11.68 -9.53 5.45
C ILE A 29 -10.80 -10.41 6.33
N ILE A 30 -10.71 -11.71 6.04
CA ILE A 30 -10.02 -12.69 6.88
C ILE A 30 -8.52 -12.41 6.94
N ILE A 31 -7.90 -12.13 5.79
CA ILE A 31 -6.44 -12.02 5.69
C ILE A 31 -5.95 -10.60 5.99
N ARG A 32 -6.76 -9.57 5.71
CA ARG A 32 -6.33 -8.17 5.85
C ARG A 32 -7.05 -7.43 6.96
N VAL A 33 -8.38 -7.45 6.99
CA VAL A 33 -9.15 -6.63 7.95
C VAL A 33 -9.05 -7.19 9.36
N ILE A 34 -9.25 -8.50 9.55
CA ILE A 34 -9.21 -9.12 10.87
C ILE A 34 -7.85 -8.92 11.54
N PRO A 35 -6.69 -9.20 10.92
CA PRO A 35 -5.40 -8.98 11.56
C PRO A 35 -5.14 -7.51 11.92
N VAL A 36 -5.55 -6.57 11.07
CA VAL A 36 -5.44 -5.13 11.37
C VAL A 36 -6.27 -4.78 12.62
N LEU A 37 -7.50 -5.26 12.71
CA LEU A 37 -8.35 -5.04 13.88
C LEU A 37 -7.74 -5.68 15.14
N VAL A 38 -7.19 -6.88 15.03
CA VAL A 38 -6.51 -7.56 16.15
C VAL A 38 -5.32 -6.74 16.65
N VAL A 39 -4.44 -6.29 15.75
CA VAL A 39 -3.27 -5.45 16.12
C VAL A 39 -3.72 -4.12 16.71
N LEU A 40 -4.77 -3.51 16.15
CA LEU A 40 -5.35 -2.27 16.68
C LEU A 40 -5.89 -2.49 18.11
N LEU A 41 -6.65 -3.55 18.36
CA LEU A 41 -7.12 -3.89 19.70
C LEU A 41 -5.96 -4.19 20.66
N MET A 42 -4.94 -4.92 20.20
CA MET A 42 -3.72 -5.19 20.98
C MET A 42 -2.97 -3.90 21.34
N SER A 43 -3.01 -2.87 20.49
CA SER A 43 -2.35 -1.58 20.76
C SER A 43 -2.91 -0.85 21.99
N PHE A 44 -4.15 -1.15 22.39
CA PHE A 44 -4.77 -0.63 23.62
C PHE A 44 -4.52 -1.51 24.85
N THR A 45 -3.67 -2.54 24.74
CA THR A 45 -3.36 -3.49 25.81
C THR A 45 -1.86 -3.56 26.07
N ASN A 46 -1.44 -4.08 27.21
CA ASN A 46 -0.02 -4.36 27.49
C ASN A 46 0.47 -5.70 26.90
N TYR A 47 -0.13 -6.14 25.79
CA TYR A 47 0.19 -7.42 25.15
C TYR A 47 1.68 -7.52 24.82
N ASN A 48 2.28 -8.63 25.24
CA ASN A 48 3.64 -9.01 24.91
C ASN A 48 3.64 -10.54 24.82
N MET A 49 4.36 -11.10 23.85
CA MET A 49 4.46 -12.55 23.63
C MET A 49 4.83 -13.31 24.92
N ASN A 50 5.57 -12.66 25.82
CA ASN A 50 6.08 -13.26 27.06
C ASN A 50 5.20 -12.98 28.31
N ARG A 51 4.04 -12.33 28.16
CA ARG A 51 3.17 -11.95 29.30
C ARG A 51 1.92 -12.82 29.39
N PRO A 52 1.68 -13.52 30.52
CA PRO A 52 0.52 -14.41 30.67
C PRO A 52 -0.80 -13.68 30.92
N LEU A 53 -0.78 -12.42 31.37
CA LEU A 53 -1.98 -11.63 31.68
C LEU A 53 -2.00 -10.34 30.85
N VAL A 54 -2.94 -10.26 29.93
CA VAL A 54 -3.21 -9.06 29.13
C VAL A 54 -4.11 -8.12 29.93
N ARG A 55 -3.65 -6.88 30.14
CA ARG A 55 -4.42 -5.80 30.77
C ARG A 55 -4.73 -4.74 29.74
N PHE A 56 -5.97 -4.26 29.78
CA PHE A 56 -6.40 -3.13 28.96
C PHE A 56 -5.85 -1.83 29.52
N LEU A 57 -5.01 -1.15 28.75
CA LEU A 57 -4.29 0.08 29.12
C LEU A 57 -4.27 1.01 27.90
N PRO A 58 -5.39 1.69 27.61
CA PRO A 58 -5.66 2.24 26.29
C PRO A 58 -4.64 3.27 25.80
N TYR A 59 -4.09 4.10 26.69
CA TYR A 59 -3.21 5.20 26.29
C TYR A 59 -1.73 4.99 26.64
N GLN A 60 -1.39 3.90 27.34
CA GLN A 60 -0.03 3.73 27.88
C GLN A 60 1.00 3.45 26.78
N ASN A 61 0.62 2.66 25.77
CA ASN A 61 1.52 2.39 24.65
C ASN A 61 1.77 3.65 23.83
N PHE A 62 0.74 4.44 23.54
CA PHE A 62 0.86 5.67 22.76
C PHE A 62 1.71 6.73 23.49
N THR A 63 1.46 6.95 24.79
CA THR A 63 2.28 7.90 25.58
C THR A 63 3.75 7.48 25.64
N ARG A 64 4.03 6.19 25.81
CA ARG A 64 5.40 5.66 25.74
C ARG A 64 6.02 5.82 24.34
N LEU A 65 5.24 5.58 23.29
CA LEU A 65 5.70 5.63 21.90
C LEU A 65 6.10 7.06 21.50
N PHE A 66 5.26 8.04 21.79
CA PHE A 66 5.56 9.45 21.50
C PHE A 66 6.65 10.04 22.41
N GLY A 67 6.91 9.43 23.56
CA GLY A 67 8.05 9.78 24.42
C GLY A 67 9.37 9.14 24.00
N ASP A 68 9.37 8.20 23.05
CA ASP A 68 10.59 7.52 22.57
C ASP A 68 11.23 8.31 21.42
N PRO A 69 12.43 8.90 21.61
CA PRO A 69 13.09 9.69 20.57
C PRO A 69 13.43 8.87 19.33
N ASN A 70 13.66 7.56 19.45
CA ASN A 70 13.91 6.70 18.30
C ASN A 70 12.65 6.54 17.45
N PHE A 71 11.49 6.38 18.08
CA PHE A 71 10.22 6.31 17.37
C PHE A 71 9.93 7.62 16.64
N VAL A 72 10.06 8.76 17.33
CA VAL A 72 9.78 10.08 16.74
C VAL A 72 10.72 10.33 15.56
N THR A 73 12.01 10.03 15.69
CA THR A 73 12.99 10.18 14.60
C THR A 73 12.63 9.27 13.42
N ALA A 74 12.35 7.99 13.66
CA ALA A 74 11.98 7.05 12.61
C ALA A 74 10.67 7.44 11.90
N PHE A 75 9.68 7.93 12.65
CA PHE A 75 8.41 8.40 12.14
C PHE A 75 8.58 9.64 11.25
N LEU A 76 9.38 10.62 11.69
CA LEU A 76 9.66 11.83 10.92
C LEU A 76 10.44 11.51 9.64
N ASN A 77 11.49 10.70 9.73
CA ASN A 77 12.25 10.26 8.54
C ASN A 77 11.36 9.54 7.52
N SER A 78 10.49 8.64 7.98
CA SER A 78 9.56 7.92 7.10
C SER A 78 8.54 8.86 6.46
N THR A 79 8.04 9.82 7.24
CA THR A 79 7.06 10.81 6.77
C THR A 79 7.68 11.75 5.75
N GLU A 80 8.86 12.30 6.03
CA GLU A 80 9.62 13.14 5.11
C GLU A 80 9.93 12.40 3.82
N PHE A 81 10.41 11.15 3.93
CA PHE A 81 10.68 10.31 2.77
C PHE A 81 9.44 10.16 1.89
N VAL A 82 8.28 9.81 2.45
CA VAL A 82 7.04 9.65 1.66
C VAL A 82 6.58 10.97 1.06
N LEU A 83 6.62 12.07 1.82
CA LEU A 83 6.17 13.38 1.36
C LEU A 83 7.03 13.93 0.22
N VAL A 84 8.30 13.54 0.12
CA VAL A 84 9.19 13.96 -0.98
C VAL A 84 9.17 12.93 -2.12
N ALA A 85 9.34 11.65 -1.81
CA ALA A 85 9.47 10.60 -2.81
C ALA A 85 8.20 10.45 -3.66
N VAL A 86 7.01 10.39 -3.04
CA VAL A 86 5.76 10.13 -3.77
C VAL A 86 5.43 11.23 -4.78
N PRO A 87 5.47 12.54 -4.43
CA PRO A 87 5.26 13.58 -5.43
C PRO A 87 6.30 13.57 -6.55
N VAL A 88 7.58 13.33 -6.22
CA VAL A 88 8.65 13.26 -7.21
C VAL A 88 8.42 12.09 -8.17
N GLU A 89 8.08 10.91 -7.67
CA GLU A 89 7.73 9.73 -8.47
C GLU A 89 6.55 10.00 -9.41
N ILE A 90 5.48 10.63 -8.90
CA ILE A 90 4.30 10.97 -9.71
C ILE A 90 4.67 11.99 -10.79
N LEU A 91 5.42 13.05 -10.44
CA LEU A 91 5.81 14.09 -11.38
C LEU A 91 6.72 13.55 -12.48
N LEU A 92 7.71 12.74 -12.11
CA LEU A 92 8.61 12.10 -13.07
C LEU A 92 7.84 11.13 -13.96
N GLY A 93 7.03 10.23 -13.38
CA GLY A 93 6.24 9.27 -14.14
C GLY A 93 5.28 9.94 -15.11
N LEU A 94 4.61 11.02 -14.68
CA LEU A 94 3.73 11.81 -15.54
C LEU A 94 4.50 12.55 -16.64
N ALA A 95 5.64 13.16 -16.33
CA ALA A 95 6.49 13.83 -17.32
C ALA A 95 6.97 12.85 -18.41
N PHE A 96 7.41 11.65 -18.01
CA PHE A 96 7.78 10.58 -18.92
C PHE A 96 6.59 10.11 -19.77
N ALA A 97 5.42 9.91 -19.17
CA ALA A 97 4.21 9.52 -19.88
C ALA A 97 3.79 10.56 -20.95
N ILE A 98 3.84 11.85 -20.61
CA ILE A 98 3.51 12.94 -21.55
C ILE A 98 4.53 12.99 -22.70
N TYR A 99 5.82 12.78 -22.40
CA TYR A 99 6.87 12.75 -23.41
C TYR A 99 6.67 11.59 -24.40
N LEU A 100 6.39 10.39 -23.91
CA LEU A 100 6.20 9.20 -24.73
C LEU A 100 4.89 9.23 -25.53
N HIS A 101 3.85 9.88 -25.01
CA HIS A 101 2.58 10.04 -25.72
C HIS A 101 2.73 10.72 -27.10
N ARG A 102 3.78 11.52 -27.31
CA ARG A 102 4.05 12.21 -28.58
C ARG A 102 4.66 11.27 -29.63
N ARG A 103 3.94 10.25 -30.11
CA ARG A 103 4.29 9.40 -31.29
C ARG A 103 5.80 9.28 -31.53
N VAL A 104 6.56 8.92 -30.50
CA VAL A 104 8.03 8.97 -30.56
C VAL A 104 8.48 7.77 -31.39
N LYS A 105 9.45 7.96 -32.29
CA LYS A 105 10.04 6.83 -33.01
C LYS A 105 10.66 5.89 -31.97
N PHE A 106 10.27 4.60 -31.99
CA PHE A 106 10.67 3.57 -31.01
C PHE A 106 10.02 3.65 -29.61
N GLU A 107 8.82 4.21 -29.47
CA GLU A 107 8.03 4.26 -28.22
C GLU A 107 8.09 2.97 -27.37
N SER A 108 7.83 1.81 -27.97
CA SER A 108 7.85 0.51 -27.27
C SER A 108 9.22 0.13 -26.67
N LEU A 109 10.32 0.54 -27.29
CA LEU A 109 11.66 0.29 -26.76
C LEU A 109 11.92 1.15 -25.52
N TYR A 110 11.52 2.43 -25.56
CA TYR A 110 11.66 3.33 -24.42
C TYR A 110 10.81 2.89 -23.23
N GLU A 111 9.57 2.46 -23.45
CA GLU A 111 8.73 1.88 -22.40
C GLU A 111 9.40 0.66 -21.77
N THR A 112 9.91 -0.26 -22.60
CA THR A 112 10.58 -1.48 -22.10
C THR A 112 11.77 -1.14 -21.22
N LEU A 113 12.65 -0.22 -21.65
CA LEU A 113 13.83 0.17 -20.87
C LEU A 113 13.46 0.90 -19.58
N TYR A 114 12.41 1.74 -19.61
CA TYR A 114 11.92 2.44 -18.42
C TYR A 114 11.33 1.48 -17.38
N PHE A 115 10.56 0.49 -17.81
CA PHE A 115 9.94 -0.49 -16.91
C PHE A 115 10.86 -1.64 -16.52
N LEU A 116 11.95 -1.90 -17.25
CA LEU A 116 12.91 -2.96 -16.94
C LEU A 116 13.42 -2.94 -15.48
N PRO A 117 13.87 -1.79 -14.91
CA PRO A 117 14.34 -1.75 -13.53
C PRO A 117 13.23 -2.03 -12.50
N TYR A 118 11.96 -1.79 -12.82
CA TYR A 118 10.84 -2.01 -11.91
C TYR A 118 10.64 -3.51 -11.57
N ILE A 119 11.14 -4.41 -12.43
CA ILE A 119 11.02 -5.86 -12.25
C ILE A 119 12.11 -6.38 -11.27
N ILE A 120 13.14 -5.58 -10.98
CA ILE A 120 14.22 -5.98 -10.09
C ILE A 120 13.69 -6.08 -8.65
N PRO A 121 13.88 -7.21 -7.95
CA PRO A 121 13.46 -7.33 -6.56
C PRO A 121 14.20 -6.33 -5.65
N MET A 122 13.52 -5.88 -4.59
CA MET A 122 14.04 -4.84 -3.69
C MET A 122 15.40 -5.20 -3.06
N VAL A 123 15.65 -6.48 -2.75
CA VAL A 123 16.89 -6.91 -2.09
C VAL A 123 18.13 -6.70 -2.98
N PRO A 124 18.19 -7.23 -4.23
CA PRO A 124 19.23 -6.88 -5.19
C PRO A 124 19.35 -5.37 -5.45
N ALA A 125 18.23 -4.66 -5.59
CA ALA A 125 18.25 -3.22 -5.82
C ALA A 125 18.95 -2.46 -4.68
N ALA A 126 18.64 -2.82 -3.42
CA ALA A 126 19.28 -2.23 -2.25
C ALA A 126 20.80 -2.50 -2.19
N ILE A 127 21.24 -3.68 -2.63
CA ILE A 127 22.66 -4.02 -2.70
C ILE A 127 23.38 -3.17 -3.76
N ILE A 128 22.78 -2.98 -4.94
CA ILE A 128 23.32 -2.15 -6.01
C ILE A 128 23.49 -0.70 -5.52
N TRP A 129 22.45 -0.14 -4.89
CA TRP A 129 22.52 1.21 -4.32
C TRP A 129 23.59 1.32 -3.24
N LYS A 130 23.72 0.31 -2.38
CA LYS A 130 24.80 0.26 -1.39
C LYS A 130 26.17 0.30 -2.06
N TRP A 131 26.39 -0.40 -3.17
CA TRP A 131 27.68 -0.35 -3.88
C TRP A 131 27.94 0.99 -4.58
N ILE A 132 26.90 1.66 -5.09
CA ILE A 132 27.04 2.98 -5.74
C ILE A 132 27.44 4.06 -4.73
N TYR A 133 26.97 3.95 -3.48
CA TYR A 133 27.16 4.96 -2.43
C TYR A 133 28.05 4.50 -1.26
N ALA A 134 28.67 3.32 -1.34
CA ALA A 134 29.67 2.84 -0.38
C ALA A 134 31.06 3.40 -0.71
#